data_AF-A0A0F2QTD1-F1
#
_entry.id   AF-A0A0F2QTD1-F1
#
_cell.length_a   1.000
_cell.length_b   1.000
_cell.length_c   1.000
_cell.angle_alpha   90.00
_cell.angle_beta   90.00
_cell.angle_gamma   90.00
#
_symmetry.space_group_name_H-M   'P 1'
#
loop_
_entity.id
_entity.type
_entity.pdbx_description
1 polymer ?
#
loop_
_entity_poly.entity_id
_entity_poly.type
_entity_poly.pdbx_seq_one_letter_code
_entity_poly.pdbx_strand_id
1 'polypeptide(L)'
;MKKCSVVLSVLCLMLFAVNCSKKPENYVELVRGGYLQEYKTTTIGKAFDASFDNPQWKAFETDKGVIIVEFNGSTSQKTHENACRLVLAEHAGVMPESEFRELMDSGKLDAMWTPGVPATVQFTIGLDRESFEISHINSPAWSLMEADDVLTVIYH
;
A
#
# COMPACT_ATOMS: atom_id res chain seq x y z
N MET A 1 38.17 33.08 49.61
CA MET A 1 37.80 31.65 49.54
C MET A 1 36.28 31.53 49.41
N LYS A 2 35.81 30.53 48.62
CA LYS A 2 34.40 30.15 48.32
C LYS A 2 33.73 31.10 47.31
N LYS A 3 33.76 30.90 45.97
CA LYS A 3 33.29 29.79 45.10
C LYS A 3 31.84 29.38 45.36
N CYS A 4 31.09 29.28 44.24
CA CYS A 4 29.75 28.69 44.03
C CYS A 4 28.55 29.66 44.07
N SER A 5 28.19 30.24 42.92
CA SER A 5 26.76 30.39 42.55
C SER A 5 26.58 30.81 41.07
N VAL A 6 27.11 30.03 40.12
CA VAL A 6 26.77 30.20 38.67
C VAL A 6 26.41 28.87 38.00
N VAL A 7 26.60 27.74 38.70
CA VAL A 7 26.41 26.39 38.15
C VAL A 7 24.92 25.98 38.05
N LEU A 8 24.00 26.72 38.67
CA LEU A 8 22.58 26.32 38.74
C LEU A 8 21.72 26.86 37.58
N SER A 9 22.16 27.88 36.83
CA SER A 9 21.37 28.45 35.71
C SER A 9 21.64 27.81 34.35
N VAL A 10 22.72 27.03 34.19
CA VAL A 10 23.08 26.43 32.89
C VAL A 10 22.43 25.04 32.68
N LEU A 11 21.89 24.43 33.74
CA LEU A 11 21.35 23.07 33.69
C LEU A 11 19.93 22.96 33.09
N CYS A 12 19.18 24.07 32.94
CA CYS A 12 17.83 24.05 32.36
C CYS A 12 17.77 24.33 30.85
N LEU A 13 18.90 24.55 30.17
CA LEU A 13 18.94 24.85 28.73
C LEU A 13 19.28 23.64 27.84
N MET A 14 19.40 22.43 28.41
CA MET A 14 19.78 21.20 27.67
C MET A 14 18.68 20.11 27.64
N LEU A 15 17.40 20.49 27.64
CA LEU A 15 16.28 19.52 27.50
C LEU A 15 15.25 19.87 26.43
N PHE A 16 15.65 20.62 25.42
CA PHE A 16 15.08 20.41 24.08
C PHE A 16 16.07 19.56 23.31
N ALA A 17 16.17 18.29 23.68
CA ALA A 17 16.53 17.28 22.70
C ALA A 17 15.46 17.41 21.61
N VAL A 18 15.80 18.14 20.55
CA VAL A 18 15.10 18.06 19.28
C VAL A 18 15.11 16.58 19.00
N ASN A 19 13.95 15.94 19.20
CA ASN A 19 13.71 14.61 18.68
C ASN A 19 13.65 14.84 17.17
N CYS A 20 14.82 14.95 16.56
CA CYS A 20 15.01 14.94 15.14
C CYS A 20 14.67 13.49 14.79
N SER A 21 13.37 13.22 14.64
CA SER A 21 12.93 12.01 13.98
C SER A 21 13.78 11.87 12.75
N LYS A 22 14.60 10.83 12.70
CA LYS A 22 15.41 10.56 11.54
C LYS A 22 14.43 10.38 10.40
N LYS A 23 14.36 11.38 9.51
CA LYS A 23 13.63 11.26 8.25
C LYS A 23 14.04 9.92 7.63
N PRO A 24 13.10 9.09 7.17
CA PRO A 24 13.46 7.84 6.55
C PRO A 24 14.43 8.14 5.41
N GLU A 25 15.61 7.54 5.45
CA GLU A 25 16.64 7.69 4.40
C GLU A 25 16.13 7.13 3.06
N ASN A 26 15.10 6.28 3.12
CA ASN A 26 14.47 5.65 1.98
C ASN A 26 12.94 5.57 2.14
N TYR A 27 12.20 6.40 1.38
CA TYR A 27 10.73 6.39 1.39
C TYR A 27 10.12 5.09 0.84
N VAL A 28 10.83 4.38 -0.05
CA VAL A 28 10.39 3.06 -0.51
C VAL A 28 10.34 2.07 0.65
N GLU A 29 11.35 2.08 1.53
CA GLU A 29 11.38 1.20 2.70
C GLU A 29 10.31 1.57 3.73
N LEU A 30 10.07 2.88 3.93
CA LEU A 30 8.97 3.36 4.78
C LEU A 30 7.63 2.75 4.34
N VAL A 31 7.31 2.85 3.04
CA VAL A 31 6.05 2.33 2.51
C VAL A 31 6.02 0.81 2.53
N ARG A 32 7.05 0.13 1.99
CA ARG A 32 7.09 -1.34 1.92
C ARG A 32 7.05 -2.01 3.29
N GLY A 33 7.68 -1.39 4.29
CA GLY A 33 7.69 -1.85 5.68
C GLY A 33 6.44 -1.48 6.47
N GLY A 34 5.64 -0.55 5.96
CA GLY A 34 4.43 -0.06 6.62
C GLY A 34 3.20 -0.92 6.42
N TYR A 35 2.10 -0.44 6.98
CA TYR A 35 0.79 -1.10 6.98
C TYR A 35 -0.28 -0.11 6.53
N LEU A 36 -1.31 -0.62 5.85
CA LEU A 36 -2.54 0.12 5.66
C LEU A 36 -3.41 -0.01 6.92
N GLN A 37 -4.23 1.00 7.20
CA GLN A 37 -5.02 1.06 8.43
C GLN A 37 -5.92 -0.17 8.62
N GLU A 38 -6.47 -0.71 7.53
CA GLU A 38 -7.36 -1.88 7.54
C GLU A 38 -6.59 -3.21 7.51
N TYR A 39 -5.32 -3.19 7.10
CA TYR A 39 -4.50 -4.38 6.85
C TYR A 39 -3.23 -4.37 7.71
N LYS A 40 -3.38 -4.53 9.03
CA LYS A 40 -2.29 -4.38 10.02
C LYS A 40 -1.45 -5.65 10.26
N THR A 41 -1.81 -6.78 9.65
CA THR A 41 -1.14 -8.08 9.86
C THR A 41 -0.07 -8.39 8.81
N THR A 42 -0.15 -7.74 7.64
CA THR A 42 0.76 -7.95 6.51
C THR A 42 1.29 -6.61 6.04
N THR A 43 2.61 -6.48 5.88
CA THR A 43 3.20 -5.24 5.37
C THR A 43 2.84 -5.05 3.90
N ILE A 44 2.80 -3.79 3.44
CA ILE A 44 2.53 -3.45 2.03
C ILE A 44 3.47 -4.21 1.09
N GLY A 45 4.77 -4.20 1.38
CA GLY A 45 5.76 -4.91 0.56
C GLY A 45 5.46 -6.39 0.43
N LYS A 46 5.06 -7.07 1.51
CA LYS A 46 4.73 -8.51 1.46
C LYS A 46 3.48 -8.79 0.65
N ALA A 47 2.42 -8.00 0.83
CA ALA A 47 1.16 -8.18 0.09
C ALA A 47 1.36 -7.95 -1.40
N PHE A 48 2.11 -6.90 -1.77
CA PHE A 48 2.37 -6.53 -3.16
C PHE A 48 3.35 -7.50 -3.83
N ASP A 49 4.44 -7.86 -3.17
CA ASP A 49 5.42 -8.81 -3.72
C ASP A 49 4.81 -10.22 -3.90
N ALA A 50 3.76 -10.56 -3.14
CA ALA A 50 3.02 -11.82 -3.30
C ALA A 50 1.92 -11.78 -4.37
N SER A 51 1.46 -10.58 -4.74
CA SER A 51 0.31 -10.38 -5.63
C SER A 51 0.69 -10.02 -7.07
N PHE A 52 1.86 -9.43 -7.26
CA PHE A 52 2.28 -8.91 -8.54
C PHE A 52 3.63 -9.50 -8.96
N ASP A 53 3.72 -9.84 -10.24
CA ASP A 53 4.96 -10.20 -10.90
C ASP A 53 5.76 -8.95 -11.29
N ASN A 54 7.08 -9.10 -11.32
CA ASN A 54 8.04 -8.04 -11.66
C ASN A 54 7.87 -6.73 -10.85
N PRO A 55 7.82 -6.80 -9.50
CA PRO A 55 7.60 -5.62 -8.68
C PRO A 55 8.74 -4.61 -8.82
N GLN A 56 8.39 -3.35 -9.06
CA GLN A 56 9.30 -2.22 -9.14
C GLN A 56 8.82 -1.10 -8.23
N TRP A 57 9.75 -0.55 -7.46
CA TRP A 57 9.48 0.52 -6.52
C TRP A 57 10.42 1.69 -6.78
N LYS A 58 9.88 2.91 -6.79
CA LYS A 58 10.68 4.13 -6.85
C LYS A 58 10.05 5.22 -6.00
N ALA A 59 10.87 6.11 -5.46
CA ALA A 59 10.41 7.35 -4.85
C ALA A 59 10.83 8.53 -5.73
N PHE A 60 9.97 9.53 -5.86
CA PHE A 60 10.29 10.78 -6.55
C PHE A 60 9.55 11.96 -5.90
N GLU A 61 10.09 13.16 -6.08
CA GLU A 61 9.45 14.41 -5.65
C GLU A 61 8.83 15.08 -6.88
N THR A 62 7.57 15.49 -6.76
CA THR A 62 6.87 16.25 -7.79
C THR A 62 7.32 17.72 -7.80
N ASP A 63 7.01 18.46 -8.86
CA ASP A 63 7.29 19.91 -8.94
C ASP A 63 6.65 20.74 -7.81
N LYS A 64 5.66 20.18 -7.12
CA LYS A 64 4.97 20.81 -5.97
C LYS A 64 5.60 20.44 -4.61
N GLY A 65 6.71 19.71 -4.61
CA GLY A 65 7.39 19.25 -3.39
C GLY A 65 6.71 18.08 -2.68
N VAL A 66 5.73 17.44 -3.34
CA VAL A 66 5.08 16.23 -2.80
C VAL A 66 5.93 15.02 -3.15
N ILE A 67 6.21 14.18 -2.16
CA ILE A 67 6.99 12.95 -2.33
C ILE A 67 6.02 11.79 -2.59
N ILE A 68 6.23 11.10 -3.70
CA ILE A 68 5.46 9.95 -4.13
C ILE A 68 6.34 8.72 -4.11
N VAL A 69 5.85 7.65 -3.51
CA VAL A 69 6.39 6.29 -3.71
C VAL A 69 5.47 5.60 -4.70
N GLU A 70 6.01 5.19 -5.84
CA GLU A 70 5.28 4.48 -6.88
C GLU A 70 5.73 3.03 -6.95
N PHE A 71 4.73 2.16 -6.90
CA PHE A 71 4.82 0.76 -7.24
C PHE A 71 4.34 0.54 -8.68
N ASN A 72 5.08 -0.27 -9.43
CA ASN A 72 4.62 -0.88 -10.67
C ASN A 72 4.84 -2.39 -10.60
N GLY A 73 3.88 -3.14 -11.12
CA GLY A 73 3.96 -4.59 -11.25
C GLY A 73 2.97 -5.07 -12.30
N SER A 74 2.86 -6.38 -12.47
CA SER A 74 1.84 -7.00 -13.33
C SER A 74 1.06 -8.02 -12.52
N THR A 75 -0.25 -8.11 -12.74
CA THR A 75 -1.09 -9.07 -12.00
C THR A 75 -0.54 -10.49 -12.14
N SER A 76 -0.32 -11.18 -11.03
CA SER A 76 0.17 -12.56 -11.07
C SER A 76 -0.95 -13.55 -11.37
N GLN A 77 -0.59 -14.73 -11.89
CA GLN A 77 -1.53 -15.85 -12.06
C GLN A 77 -2.20 -16.24 -10.72
N LYS A 78 -1.42 -16.22 -9.64
CA LYS A 78 -1.91 -16.54 -8.29
C LYS A 78 -2.98 -15.54 -7.82
N THR A 79 -2.77 -14.26 -8.07
CA THR A 79 -3.75 -13.23 -7.69
C THR A 79 -5.01 -13.31 -8.51
N HIS A 80 -4.89 -13.61 -9.81
CA HIS A 80 -6.06 -13.91 -10.64
C HIS A 80 -6.90 -15.04 -10.04
N GLU A 81 -6.27 -16.17 -9.70
CA GLU A 81 -6.95 -17.32 -9.09
C GLU A 81 -7.57 -16.96 -7.72
N ASN A 82 -6.88 -16.18 -6.90
CA ASN A 82 -7.40 -15.69 -5.62
C ASN A 82 -8.62 -14.78 -5.81
N ALA A 83 -8.56 -13.85 -6.76
CA ALA A 83 -9.67 -12.94 -7.07
C ALA A 83 -10.91 -13.71 -7.52
N CYS A 84 -10.74 -14.65 -8.46
CA CYS A 84 -11.81 -15.54 -8.89
C CYS A 84 -12.40 -16.29 -7.69
N ARG A 85 -11.56 -16.90 -6.85
CA ARG A 85 -12.01 -17.62 -5.65
C ARG A 85 -12.82 -16.73 -4.69
N LEU A 86 -12.41 -15.48 -4.49
CA LEU A 86 -13.12 -14.55 -3.60
C LEU A 86 -14.50 -14.19 -4.14
N VAL A 87 -14.60 -13.87 -5.44
CA VAL A 87 -15.90 -13.62 -6.10
C VAL A 87 -16.80 -14.84 -5.97
N LEU A 88 -16.27 -16.05 -6.20
CA LEU A 88 -17.06 -17.28 -6.06
C LEU A 88 -17.52 -17.48 -4.61
N ALA A 89 -16.66 -17.21 -3.62
CA ALA A 89 -16.96 -17.39 -2.21
C ALA A 89 -18.01 -16.39 -1.69
N GLU A 90 -17.97 -15.14 -2.15
CA GLU A 90 -18.96 -14.11 -1.79
C GLU A 90 -20.35 -14.43 -2.36
N HIS A 91 -20.39 -14.95 -3.59
CA HIS A 91 -21.65 -15.25 -4.27
C HIS A 91 -22.19 -16.65 -3.97
N ALA A 92 -21.36 -17.55 -3.43
CA ALA A 92 -21.76 -18.91 -3.05
C ALA A 92 -22.84 -18.87 -1.95
N GLY A 93 -24.10 -19.01 -2.37
CA GLY A 93 -25.28 -19.07 -1.50
C GLY A 93 -26.21 -17.85 -1.57
N VAL A 94 -25.79 -16.78 -2.25
CA VAL A 94 -26.60 -15.55 -2.46
C VAL A 94 -27.12 -15.45 -3.89
N MET A 95 -26.35 -15.96 -4.85
CA MET A 95 -26.69 -15.93 -6.28
C MET A 95 -27.43 -17.21 -6.72
N PRO A 96 -28.52 -17.10 -7.51
CA PRO A 96 -29.13 -18.27 -8.15
C PRO A 96 -28.11 -19.02 -9.02
N GLU A 97 -28.14 -20.35 -9.01
CA GLU A 97 -27.17 -21.17 -9.75
C GLU A 97 -27.13 -20.82 -11.25
N SER A 98 -28.26 -20.45 -11.86
CA SER A 98 -28.30 -20.05 -13.27
C SER A 98 -27.50 -18.79 -13.57
N GLU A 99 -27.58 -17.76 -12.70
CA GLU A 99 -26.82 -16.52 -12.86
C GLU A 99 -25.33 -16.75 -12.61
N PHE A 100 -25.01 -17.60 -11.63
CA PHE A 100 -23.64 -17.99 -11.35
C PHE A 100 -22.99 -18.73 -12.52
N ARG A 101 -23.73 -19.65 -13.15
CA ARG A 101 -23.28 -20.36 -14.36
C ARG A 101 -23.12 -19.41 -15.53
N GLU A 102 -24.05 -18.48 -15.73
CA GLU A 102 -23.91 -17.45 -16.77
C GLU A 102 -22.67 -16.58 -16.54
N LEU A 103 -22.38 -16.19 -15.30
CA LEU A 103 -21.19 -15.41 -14.95
C LEU A 103 -19.89 -16.18 -15.30
N MET A 104 -19.81 -17.45 -14.92
CA MET A 104 -18.69 -18.33 -15.24
C MET A 104 -18.54 -18.52 -16.76
N ASP A 105 -19.62 -18.84 -17.46
CA ASP A 105 -19.62 -19.13 -18.90
C ASP A 105 -19.41 -17.85 -19.74
N SER A 106 -19.70 -16.67 -19.18
CA SER A 106 -19.49 -15.38 -19.86
C SER A 106 -18.03 -14.99 -20.00
N GLY A 107 -17.10 -15.67 -19.30
CA GLY A 107 -15.68 -15.30 -19.26
C GLY A 107 -15.40 -13.96 -18.59
N LYS A 108 -16.41 -13.34 -17.94
CA LYS A 108 -16.24 -12.06 -17.22
C LYS A 108 -15.27 -12.18 -16.05
N LEU A 109 -15.29 -13.32 -15.35
CA LEU A 109 -14.33 -13.64 -14.29
C LEU A 109 -12.90 -13.75 -14.84
N ASP A 110 -12.72 -14.36 -16.01
CA ASP A 110 -11.41 -14.49 -16.68
C ASP A 110 -10.85 -13.13 -17.15
N ALA A 111 -11.75 -12.18 -17.43
CA ALA A 111 -11.41 -10.81 -17.81
C ALA A 111 -11.04 -9.92 -16.62
N MET A 112 -11.35 -10.33 -15.39
CA MET A 112 -10.97 -9.64 -14.16
C MET A 112 -9.63 -10.16 -13.66
N TRP A 113 -8.79 -9.26 -13.14
CA TRP A 113 -7.46 -9.61 -12.63
C TRP A 113 -6.63 -10.41 -13.66
N THR A 114 -6.77 -10.11 -14.96
CA THR A 114 -6.06 -10.84 -16.01
C THR A 114 -4.55 -10.85 -15.76
N PRO A 115 -3.89 -12.02 -15.74
CA PRO A 115 -2.45 -12.14 -15.51
C PRO A 115 -1.62 -11.34 -16.51
N GLY A 116 -0.50 -10.79 -16.06
CA GLY A 116 0.43 -10.01 -16.89
C GLY A 116 -0.03 -8.58 -17.21
N VAL A 117 -1.25 -8.19 -16.82
CA VAL A 117 -1.72 -6.80 -17.01
C VAL A 117 -1.03 -5.88 -15.99
N PRO A 118 -0.47 -4.73 -16.43
CA PRO A 118 0.24 -3.83 -15.53
C PRO A 118 -0.70 -3.17 -14.51
N ALA A 119 -0.16 -2.92 -13.33
CA ALA A 119 -0.80 -2.16 -12.27
C ALA A 119 0.18 -1.12 -11.71
N THR A 120 -0.35 0.05 -11.40
CA THR A 120 0.39 1.15 -10.78
C THR A 120 -0.31 1.56 -9.48
N VAL A 121 0.46 1.68 -8.41
CA VAL A 121 -0.03 2.19 -7.12
C VAL A 121 0.90 3.28 -6.64
N GLN A 122 0.34 4.41 -6.24
CA GLN A 122 1.10 5.52 -5.68
C GLN A 122 0.70 5.76 -4.23
N PHE A 123 1.72 6.02 -3.43
CA PHE A 123 1.61 6.39 -2.04
C PHE A 123 2.15 7.82 -1.88
N THR A 124 1.33 8.70 -1.33
CA THR A 124 1.76 10.06 -0.98
C THR A 124 2.36 10.04 0.42
N ILE A 125 3.59 10.53 0.55
CA ILE A 125 4.22 10.71 1.85
C ILE A 125 3.68 11.98 2.52
N GLY A 126 3.29 11.86 3.79
CA GLY A 126 2.81 12.97 4.60
C GLY A 126 3.87 14.04 4.85
N LEU A 127 3.43 15.24 5.23
CA LEU A 127 4.33 16.36 5.54
C LEU A 127 5.23 16.09 6.76
N ASP A 128 4.81 15.20 7.65
CA ASP A 128 5.61 14.68 8.76
C ASP A 128 6.80 13.81 8.29
N ARG A 129 6.79 13.37 7.03
CA ARG A 129 7.76 12.45 6.41
C ARG A 129 7.81 11.07 7.06
N GLU A 130 6.79 10.72 7.84
CA GLU A 130 6.67 9.46 8.58
C GLU A 130 5.39 8.71 8.24
N SER A 131 4.33 9.43 7.87
CA SER A 131 3.08 8.85 7.39
C SER A 131 3.03 8.76 5.87
N PHE A 132 2.13 7.92 5.38
CA PHE A 132 1.81 7.83 3.97
C PHE A 132 0.37 7.34 3.79
N GLU A 133 -0.19 7.58 2.62
CA GLU A 133 -1.51 7.11 2.22
C GLU A 133 -1.51 6.68 0.75
N ILE A 134 -2.41 5.78 0.35
CA ILE A 134 -2.62 5.48 -1.07
C ILE A 134 -3.31 6.69 -1.69
N SER A 135 -2.68 7.27 -2.71
CA SER A 135 -3.22 8.41 -3.45
C SER A 135 -3.66 8.06 -4.87
N HIS A 136 -3.18 6.95 -5.40
CA HIS A 136 -3.61 6.44 -6.70
C HIS A 136 -3.46 4.92 -6.74
N ILE A 137 -4.43 4.25 -7.35
CA ILE A 137 -4.38 2.82 -7.61
C ILE A 137 -5.10 2.55 -8.93
N ASN A 138 -4.44 1.86 -9.86
CA ASN A 138 -4.97 1.69 -11.21
C ASN A 138 -4.41 0.45 -11.91
N SER A 139 -5.30 -0.23 -12.64
CA SER A 139 -4.95 -1.25 -13.63
C SER A 139 -6.11 -1.46 -14.60
N PRO A 140 -5.84 -1.72 -15.90
CA PRO A 140 -6.89 -2.15 -16.82
C PRO A 140 -7.65 -3.40 -16.35
N ALA A 141 -6.97 -4.32 -15.63
CA ALA A 141 -7.53 -5.61 -15.23
C ALA A 141 -8.63 -5.52 -14.15
N TRP A 142 -8.80 -4.35 -13.54
CA TRP A 142 -9.76 -4.11 -12.46
C TRP A 142 -10.23 -2.66 -12.46
N SER A 143 -10.32 -2.08 -13.66
CA SER A 143 -10.71 -0.67 -13.89
C SER A 143 -12.14 -0.32 -13.48
N LEU A 144 -12.96 -1.34 -13.21
CA LEU A 144 -14.35 -1.21 -12.74
C LEU A 144 -14.51 -1.49 -11.24
N MET A 145 -13.41 -1.75 -10.52
CA MET A 145 -13.44 -2.04 -9.09
C MET A 145 -13.08 -0.80 -8.29
N GLU A 146 -13.72 -0.65 -7.13
CA GLU A 146 -13.34 0.35 -6.14
C GLU A 146 -12.02 -0.01 -5.47
N ALA A 147 -11.29 0.99 -4.97
CA ALA A 147 -9.96 0.78 -4.37
C ALA A 147 -9.98 -0.21 -3.19
N ASP A 148 -11.04 -0.21 -2.39
CA ASP A 148 -11.14 -1.06 -1.20
C ASP A 148 -11.34 -2.55 -1.57
N ASP A 149 -12.15 -2.83 -2.59
CA ASP A 149 -12.36 -4.19 -3.11
C ASP A 149 -11.06 -4.77 -3.68
N VAL A 150 -10.29 -3.90 -4.32
CA VAL A 150 -8.98 -4.28 -4.84
C VAL A 150 -8.03 -4.63 -3.72
N LEU A 151 -7.91 -3.75 -2.72
CA LEU A 151 -7.00 -3.97 -1.61
C LEU A 151 -7.37 -5.26 -0.87
N THR A 152 -8.67 -5.57 -0.79
CA THR A 152 -9.14 -6.86 -0.26
C THR A 152 -8.52 -8.03 -1.01
N VAL A 153 -8.47 -8.00 -2.35
CA VAL A 153 -7.83 -9.06 -3.16
C VAL A 153 -6.31 -9.09 -2.96
N ILE A 154 -5.64 -7.93 -2.94
CA ILE A 154 -4.16 -7.85 -2.80
C ILE A 154 -3.69 -8.40 -1.44
N TYR A 155 -4.51 -8.27 -0.40
CA TYR A 155 -4.16 -8.66 0.96
C TYR A 155 -4.62 -10.07 1.37
N HIS A 156 -5.19 -10.85 0.44
CA HIS A 156 -5.79 -12.17 0.71
C HIS A 156 -5.02 -13.36 0.12
#